data_AF-A0A1G1W544-F1
#
_entry.id   AF-A0A1G1W544-F1
#
_cell.length_a   1.000
_cell.length_b   1.000
_cell.length_c   1.000
_cell.angle_alpha   90.00
_cell.angle_beta   90.00
_cell.angle_gamma   90.00
#
_symmetry.space_group_name_H-M   'P 1'
#
loop_
_entity.id
_entity.type
_entity.pdbx_description
1 polymer ?
#
loop_
_entity_poly.entity_id
_entity_poly.type
_entity_poly.pdbx_seq_one_letter_code
_entity_poly.pdbx_strand_id
1 'polypeptide(L)'
;MADLKKVVEILKAEGVNDEGVATFITDLNNMMAQKIQVELISVLDNEEEMARLNELPEEKMNEELATLYKKKTGKDIADVSDEILDGFVTGFLTQYHKQKLEEQSSK
;
A
#
# COMPACT_ATOMS: atom_id res chain seq x y z
N MET A 1 11.79 2.52 0.08
CA MET A 1 11.92 3.11 -1.28
C MET A 1 12.91 2.37 -2.20
N ALA A 2 14.03 1.83 -1.71
CA ALA A 2 15.01 1.13 -2.57
C ALA A 2 14.43 -0.12 -3.27
N ASP A 3 13.50 -0.83 -2.62
CA ASP A 3 12.98 -2.10 -3.14
C ASP A 3 11.86 -1.95 -4.18
N LEU A 4 11.08 -0.86 -4.14
CA LEU A 4 10.11 -0.55 -5.22
C LEU A 4 10.84 -0.25 -6.53
N LYS A 5 12.00 0.42 -6.48
CA LYS A 5 12.85 0.63 -7.64
C LYS A 5 13.28 -0.69 -8.27
N LYS A 6 13.61 -1.69 -7.44
CA LYS A 6 13.98 -3.04 -7.90
C LYS A 6 12.80 -3.74 -8.60
N VAL A 7 11.58 -3.58 -8.09
CA VAL A 7 10.36 -4.08 -8.77
C VAL A 7 10.21 -3.45 -10.15
N VAL A 8 10.37 -2.12 -10.26
CA VAL A 8 10.31 -1.40 -11.55
C VAL A 8 11.40 -1.88 -12.50
N GLU A 9 12.63 -2.06 -12.03
CA GLU A 9 13.74 -2.57 -12.84
C GLU A 9 13.46 -3.98 -13.37
N ILE A 10 12.87 -4.86 -12.55
CA ILE A 10 12.43 -6.21 -12.97
C ILE A 10 11.35 -6.11 -14.05
N LEU A 11 10.30 -5.30 -13.86
CA LEU A 11 9.25 -5.13 -14.86
C LEU A 11 9.81 -4.69 -16.21
N LYS A 12 10.73 -3.73 -16.21
CA LYS A 12 11.42 -3.30 -17.45
C LYS A 12 12.27 -4.40 -18.06
N ALA A 13 12.99 -5.18 -17.25
CA ALA A 13 13.80 -6.31 -17.72
C ALA A 13 12.97 -7.43 -18.37
N GLU A 14 11.73 -7.64 -17.91
CA GLU A 14 10.77 -8.57 -18.50
C GLU A 14 10.03 -7.99 -19.73
N GLY A 15 10.38 -6.78 -20.16
CA GLY A 15 9.85 -6.16 -21.38
C GLY A 15 8.60 -5.29 -21.19
N VAL A 16 8.22 -4.96 -19.95
CA VAL A 16 7.16 -3.98 -19.69
C VAL A 16 7.63 -2.59 -20.12
N ASN A 17 6.84 -1.94 -20.97
CA ASN A 17 7.13 -0.58 -21.45
C ASN A 17 6.89 0.48 -20.36
N ASP A 18 7.34 1.70 -20.59
CA ASP A 18 7.23 2.78 -19.60
C ASP A 18 5.76 3.13 -19.25
N GLU A 19 4.83 2.99 -20.19
CA GLU A 19 3.39 3.19 -19.94
C GLU A 19 2.81 2.10 -19.02
N GLY A 20 3.22 0.85 -19.20
CA GLY A 20 2.86 -0.26 -18.33
C GLY A 20 3.43 -0.09 -16.93
N VAL A 21 4.67 0.40 -16.81
CA VAL A 21 5.28 0.75 -15.52
C VAL A 21 4.53 1.89 -14.84
N ALA A 22 4.14 2.93 -15.58
CA ALA A 22 3.37 4.05 -15.04
C ALA A 22 1.98 3.62 -14.56
N THR A 23 1.31 2.75 -15.32
CA THR A 23 0.03 2.14 -14.93
C THR A 23 0.20 1.33 -13.64
N PHE A 24 1.24 0.48 -13.57
CA PHE A 24 1.54 -0.30 -12.37
C PHE A 24 1.75 0.58 -11.12
N ILE A 25 2.51 1.66 -11.23
CA ILE A 25 2.74 2.59 -10.10
C ILE A 25 1.43 3.25 -9.67
N THR A 26 0.59 3.62 -10.64
CA THR A 26 -0.73 4.24 -10.37
C THR A 26 -1.64 3.25 -9.64
N ASP A 27 -1.73 2.01 -10.11
CA ASP A 27 -2.53 0.97 -9.49
C ASP A 27 -2.04 0.62 -8.09
N LEU A 28 -0.71 0.57 -7.90
CA LEU A 28 -0.11 0.40 -6.58
C LEU A 28 -0.51 1.54 -5.64
N ASN A 29 -0.40 2.80 -6.07
CA ASN A 29 -0.80 3.95 -5.26
C ASN A 29 -2.29 3.91 -4.89
N ASN A 30 -3.15 3.55 -5.84
CA ASN A 30 -4.60 3.42 -5.60
C ASN A 30 -4.90 2.31 -4.60
N MET A 31 -4.26 1.15 -4.74
CA MET A 31 -4.40 0.03 -3.80
C MET A 31 -3.89 0.40 -2.39
N MET A 32 -2.75 1.10 -2.31
CA MET A 32 -2.19 1.60 -1.05
C MET A 32 -3.18 2.54 -0.35
N ALA A 33 -3.71 3.53 -1.07
CA ALA A 33 -4.69 4.47 -0.54
C ALA A 33 -5.93 3.76 0.01
N GLN A 34 -6.47 2.78 -0.74
CA GLN A 34 -7.62 1.99 -0.29
C GLN A 34 -7.31 1.18 0.98
N LYS A 35 -6.15 0.52 1.05
CA LYS A 35 -5.76 -0.26 2.23
C LYS A 35 -5.59 0.63 3.46
N ILE A 36 -4.93 1.78 3.31
CA ILE A 36 -4.76 2.76 4.38
C ILE A 36 -6.12 3.28 4.85
N GLN A 37 -7.04 3.58 3.94
CA GLN A 37 -8.37 4.04 4.29
C GLN A 37 -9.16 2.98 5.08
N VAL A 38 -9.10 1.71 4.67
CA VAL A 38 -9.72 0.59 5.39
C VAL A 38 -9.14 0.48 6.81
N GLU A 39 -7.82 0.59 6.92
CA GLU A 39 -7.11 0.52 8.20
C GLU A 39 -7.53 1.68 9.14
N LEU A 40 -7.60 2.91 8.63
CA LEU A 40 -8.06 4.09 9.37
C LEU A 40 -9.52 3.96 9.82
N ILE A 41 -10.40 3.44 8.97
CA ILE A 41 -11.82 3.28 9.32
C ILE A 41 -12.03 2.10 10.27
N SER A 42 -11.14 1.11 10.30
CA SER A 42 -11.26 -0.09 11.17
C SER A 42 -11.30 0.24 12.66
N VAL A 43 -10.76 1.40 13.06
CA VAL A 43 -10.75 1.84 14.46
C VAL A 43 -12.01 2.64 14.85
N LEU A 44 -12.90 2.94 13.89
CA LEU A 44 -14.17 3.60 14.16
C LEU A 44 -15.15 2.55 14.70
N ASP A 45 -15.42 2.63 16.00
CA ASP A 45 -16.24 1.66 16.73
C ASP A 45 -17.64 2.17 17.07
N ASN A 46 -17.93 3.45 16.78
CA ASN A 46 -19.22 4.05 17.09
C ASN A 46 -19.70 5.04 16.01
N GLU A 47 -21.03 5.14 15.88
CA GLU A 47 -21.70 5.96 14.87
C GLU A 47 -21.53 7.47 15.11
N GLU A 48 -21.31 7.89 16.36
CA GLU A 48 -21.13 9.30 16.72
C GLU A 48 -19.77 9.84 16.25
N GLU A 49 -18.70 9.05 16.38
CA GLU A 49 -17.36 9.35 15.84
C GLU A 49 -17.41 9.42 14.31
N MET A 50 -18.10 8.49 13.65
CA MET A 50 -18.30 8.53 12.20
C MET A 50 -19.07 9.76 11.75
N ALA A 51 -20.18 10.10 12.43
CA ALA A 51 -20.98 11.28 12.11
C ALA A 51 -20.15 12.56 12.24
N ARG A 52 -19.39 12.70 13.33
CA ARG A 52 -18.51 13.84 13.57
C ARG A 52 -17.43 13.98 12.49
N LEU A 53 -16.83 12.87 12.05
CA LEU A 53 -15.79 12.88 11.02
C LEU A 53 -16.35 13.26 9.64
N ASN A 54 -17.56 12.80 9.32
CA ASN A 54 -18.22 13.10 8.04
C ASN A 54 -18.63 14.58 7.88
N GLU A 55 -18.71 15.34 8.98
CA GLU A 55 -18.97 16.79 8.94
C GLU A 55 -17.69 17.61 8.65
N LEU A 56 -16.52 16.99 8.70
CA LEU A 56 -15.25 17.67 8.46
C LEU A 56 -14.90 17.70 6.95
N PRO A 57 -14.19 18.76 6.49
CA PRO A 57 -13.52 18.72 5.19
C PRO A 57 -12.56 17.52 5.10
N GLU A 58 -12.41 16.93 3.91
CA GLU A 58 -11.64 15.70 3.69
C GLU A 58 -10.22 15.75 4.28
N GLU A 59 -9.49 16.86 4.12
CA GLU A 59 -8.16 17.04 4.70
C GLU A 59 -8.18 16.92 6.23
N LYS A 60 -9.12 17.60 6.89
CA LYS A 60 -9.26 17.55 8.35
C LYS A 60 -9.79 16.22 8.84
N MET A 61 -10.70 15.59 8.08
CA MET A 61 -11.19 14.25 8.37
C MET A 61 -10.02 13.25 8.39
N ASN A 62 -9.14 13.32 7.39
CA ASN A 62 -7.98 12.42 7.28
C ASN A 62 -6.97 12.62 8.40
N GLU A 63 -6.68 13.88 8.78
CA GLU A 63 -5.82 14.19 9.94
C GLU A 63 -6.40 13.61 11.24
N GLU A 64 -7.72 13.74 11.43
CA GLU A 64 -8.38 13.30 12.65
C GLU A 64 -8.55 11.78 12.73
N LEU A 65 -8.76 11.13 11.58
CA LEU A 65 -8.69 9.67 11.45
C LEU A 65 -7.30 9.14 11.79
N ALA A 66 -6.24 9.75 11.26
CA ALA A 66 -4.87 9.34 11.56
C ALA A 66 -4.54 9.49 13.06
N THR A 67 -4.99 10.60 13.67
CA THR A 67 -4.83 10.84 15.11
C THR A 67 -5.59 9.81 15.94
N LEU A 68 -6.85 9.51 15.56
CA LEU A 68 -7.67 8.53 16.25
C LEU A 68 -7.09 7.11 16.12
N TYR A 69 -6.63 6.75 14.93
CA TYR A 69 -5.94 5.49 14.67
C TYR A 69 -4.76 5.33 15.61
N LYS A 70 -3.85 6.31 15.65
CA LYS A 70 -2.67 6.28 16.53
C LYS A 70 -3.05 6.18 18.00
N LYS A 71 -4.10 6.89 18.43
CA LYS A 71 -4.60 6.81 19.81
C LYS A 71 -5.14 5.43 20.17
N LYS A 72 -5.83 4.75 19.25
CA LYS A 72 -6.47 3.44 19.49
C LYS A 72 -5.51 2.27 19.31
N THR A 73 -4.61 2.31 18.33
CA THR A 73 -3.70 1.20 18.00
C THR A 73 -2.28 1.38 18.56
N GLY A 74 -1.90 2.61 18.91
CA GLY A 74 -0.53 2.96 19.27
C GLY A 74 0.42 3.05 18.07
N LYS A 75 -0.05 2.81 16.84
CA LYS A 75 0.77 2.83 15.61
C LYS A 75 0.55 4.11 14.82
N ASP A 76 1.62 4.60 14.20
CA ASP A 76 1.51 5.68 13.22
C ASP A 76 1.02 5.12 11.87
N ILE A 77 0.11 5.83 11.20
CA ILE A 77 -0.38 5.37 9.89
C ILE A 77 0.72 5.42 8.82
N ALA A 78 1.73 6.29 9.00
CA ALA A 78 2.91 6.31 8.14
C ALA A 78 3.69 4.99 8.24
N ASP A 79 3.90 4.48 9.45
CA ASP A 79 4.59 3.20 9.68
C ASP A 79 3.81 2.04 9.06
N VAL A 80 2.48 2.04 9.21
CA VAL A 80 1.62 1.01 8.61
C VAL A 80 1.63 1.09 7.08
N SER A 81 1.68 2.29 6.51
CA SER A 81 1.82 2.48 5.07
C SER A 81 3.13 1.88 4.56
N ASP A 82 4.22 2.07 5.30
CA ASP A 82 5.51 1.45 4.97
C ASP A 82 5.47 -0.08 5.11
N GLU A 83 4.83 -0.61 6.15
CA GLU A 83 4.62 -2.06 6.34
C GLU A 83 3.85 -2.69 5.17
N ILE A 84 2.77 -2.03 4.70
CA ILE A 84 1.96 -2.51 3.58
C ILE A 84 2.78 -2.52 2.29
N LEU A 85 3.53 -1.44 2.04
CA LEU A 85 4.38 -1.33 0.84
C LEU A 85 5.48 -2.39 0.85
N ASP A 86 6.15 -2.58 1.99
CA ASP A 86 7.20 -3.59 2.14
C ASP A 86 6.66 -5.01 1.95
N GLY A 87 5.48 -5.31 2.51
CA GLY A 87 4.79 -6.58 2.30
C GLY A 87 4.46 -6.85 0.84
N PHE A 88 4.00 -5.82 0.11
CA PHE A 88 3.75 -5.92 -1.33
C PHE A 88 5.04 -6.21 -2.12
N VAL A 89 6.10 -5.44 -1.87
CA VAL A 89 7.38 -5.59 -2.58
C VAL A 89 8.00 -6.96 -2.29
N THR A 90 8.01 -7.39 -1.04
CA THR A 90 8.50 -8.71 -0.63
C THR A 90 7.70 -9.83 -1.30
N GLY A 91 6.38 -9.71 -1.36
CA GLY A 91 5.50 -10.65 -2.04
C GLY A 91 5.82 -10.76 -3.53
N PHE A 92 5.96 -9.62 -4.21
CA PHE A 92 6.32 -9.57 -5.64
C PHE A 92 7.67 -10.24 -5.90
N LEU A 93 8.72 -9.84 -5.18
CA LEU A 93 10.07 -10.37 -5.38
C LEU A 93 10.15 -11.87 -5.08
N THR A 94 9.42 -12.34 -4.07
CA THR A 94 9.35 -13.76 -3.74
C THR A 94 8.70 -14.57 -4.87
N GLN A 95 7.59 -14.09 -5.42
CA GLN A 95 6.93 -14.77 -6.55
C GLN A 95 7.80 -14.75 -7.81
N TYR A 96 8.43 -13.62 -8.10
CA TYR A 96 9.35 -13.48 -9.22
C TYR A 96 10.53 -14.48 -9.13
N HIS A 97 11.20 -14.56 -7.98
CA HIS A 97 12.30 -15.50 -7.79
C HIS A 97 11.84 -16.95 -7.92
N LYS A 98 10.64 -17.30 -7.41
CA LYS A 98 10.08 -18.65 -7.58
C LYS A 98 9.87 -19.00 -9.05
N GLN A 99 9.26 -18.09 -9.83
CA GLN A 99 9.04 -18.30 -11.27
C GLN A 99 10.37 -18.51 -12.01
N LYS A 100 11.39 -17.69 -11.74
CA LYS A 100 12.72 -17.86 -12.39
C LYS A 100 13.41 -19.17 -12.03
N LEU A 101 13.26 -19.65 -10.79
CA LEU A 101 13.80 -20.95 -10.39
C LEU A 101 13.07 -22.11 -11.09
N GLU A 102 11.76 -22.01 -11.27
CA GLU A 102 10.94 -23.01 -11.99
C GLU A 102 11.28 -23.04 -13.49
N GLU A 103 11.49 -21.88 -14.12
CA GLU A 103 11.95 -21.74 -15.52
C GLU A 103 13.34 -22.35 -15.74
N GLN A 104 14.24 -22.24 -14.75
CA GLN A 104 15.59 -22.80 -14.80
C GLN A 104 15.61 -24.31 -14.55
N SER A 105 14.73 -24.82 -13.69
CA SER A 105 14.64 -26.26 -13.37
C SER A 105 13.92 -27.08 -14.45
N SER A 106 13.21 -26.41 -15.35
CA SER A 106 12.48 -27.02 -16.48
C SER A 106 13.29 -27.05 -17.78
N LYS A 107 14.57 -26.64 -17.76
CA LYS A 107 15.53 -26.73 -18.86
C LYS A 107 16.58 -27.81 -18.56
#